data_AF-A0A948B116-F1
#
_entry.id   AF-A0A948B116-F1
#
_cell.length_a   1.000
_cell.length_b   1.000
_cell.length_c   1.000
_cell.angle_alpha   90.00
_cell.angle_beta   90.00
_cell.angle_gamma   90.00
#
_symmetry.space_group_name_H-M   'P 1'
#
loop_
_entity.id
_entity.type
_entity.pdbx_description
1 polymer ?
#
loop_
_entity_poly.entity_id
_entity_poly.type
_entity_poly.pdbx_seq_one_letter_code
_entity_poly.pdbx_strand_id
1 'polypeptide(L)'
;MRGNLRSMFRLTDLDTAAVRAGGGLEREKIEFQKLKAEIERLLMITEALWDILAEKFDLPEEELLKRIHEIDRSDGKLDGRVAPEPPSLCPKCNRPLEKKRPYCMYCGQPVARDPFER
;
A
#
# COMPACT_ATOMS: atom_id res chain seq x y z
N MET A 1 40.17 54.82 11.58
CA MET A 1 38.80 54.44 11.16
C MET A 1 38.79 52.96 10.76
N ARG A 2 38.43 52.05 11.67
CA ARG A 2 38.22 50.62 11.33
C ARG A 2 36.84 50.23 11.81
N GLY A 3 35.86 50.40 10.92
CA GLY A 3 34.47 50.02 11.15
C GLY A 3 34.33 48.51 11.25
N ASN A 4 33.43 48.09 12.14
CA ASN A 4 33.21 46.73 12.60
C ASN A 4 32.48 45.88 11.52
N LEU A 5 33.22 45.32 10.56
CA LEU A 5 32.69 44.44 9.49
C LEU A 5 32.20 43.06 9.97
N ARG A 6 32.33 42.72 11.27
CA ARG A 6 31.94 41.41 11.81
C ARG A 6 30.44 41.28 12.16
N SER A 7 29.70 42.38 12.18
CA SER A 7 28.27 42.40 12.55
C SER A 7 27.34 42.07 11.38
N MET A 8 27.69 42.48 10.16
CA MET A 8 26.81 42.43 8.99
C MET A 8 26.64 41.01 8.40
N PHE A 9 27.60 40.11 8.64
CA PHE A 9 27.59 38.74 8.12
C PHE A 9 26.68 37.78 8.90
N ARG A 10 26.30 38.12 10.14
CA ARG A 10 25.56 37.21 11.04
C ARG A 10 24.03 37.34 10.93
N LEU A 11 23.55 38.47 10.40
CA LEU A 11 22.12 38.72 10.18
C LEU A 11 21.58 38.01 8.93
N THR A 12 22.39 37.94 7.86
CA THR A 12 22.02 37.29 6.59
C THR A 12 21.82 35.77 6.73
N ASP A 13 22.56 35.12 7.63
CA ASP A 13 22.48 33.68 7.84
C ASP A 13 21.20 33.26 8.58
N LEU A 14 20.68 34.10 9.48
CA LEU A 14 19.42 33.86 10.18
C LEU A 14 18.22 34.06 9.25
N ASP A 15 18.25 35.08 8.41
CA ASP A 15 17.22 35.34 7.41
C ASP A 15 17.16 34.21 6.36
N THR A 16 18.30 33.67 5.94
CA THR A 16 18.33 32.52 5.02
C THR A 16 17.85 31.23 5.66
N ALA A 17 18.11 31.00 6.96
CA ALA A 17 17.58 29.85 7.68
C ALA A 17 16.05 29.92 7.82
N ALA A 18 15.50 31.10 8.15
CA ALA A 18 14.07 31.33 8.25
C ALA A 18 13.34 31.15 6.91
N VAL A 19 13.90 31.68 5.81
CA VAL A 19 13.34 31.50 4.46
C VAL A 19 13.37 30.03 4.02
N ARG A 20 14.45 29.29 4.32
CA ARG A 20 14.54 27.85 4.03
C ARG A 20 13.53 27.03 4.83
N ALA A 21 13.34 27.35 6.12
CA ALA A 21 12.36 26.70 6.98
C ALA A 21 10.91 27.00 6.52
N GLY A 22 10.61 28.25 6.19
CA GLY A 22 9.30 28.66 5.65
C GLY A 22 8.99 27.98 4.31
N GLY A 23 9.97 27.86 3.42
CA GLY A 23 9.83 27.13 2.16
C GLY A 23 9.65 25.62 2.33
N GLY A 24 10.06 25.04 3.47
CA GLY A 24 9.77 23.64 3.80
C GLY A 24 8.29 23.42 4.14
N LEU A 25 7.76 24.23 5.05
CA LEU A 25 6.35 24.18 5.48
C LEU A 25 5.38 24.45 4.33
N GLU A 26 5.72 25.38 3.43
CA GLU A 26 4.86 25.67 2.28
C GLU A 26 4.83 24.51 1.28
N ARG A 27 5.96 23.84 1.06
CA ARG A 27 6.01 22.62 0.24
C ARG A 27 5.19 21.49 0.86
N GLU A 28 5.31 21.28 2.16
CA GLU A 28 4.54 20.25 2.88
C GLU A 28 3.04 20.53 2.80
N LYS A 29 2.62 21.79 2.95
CA LYS A 29 1.22 22.18 2.73
C LYS A 29 0.75 21.90 1.31
N ILE A 30 1.55 22.25 0.30
CA ILE A 30 1.21 21.99 -1.10
C ILE A 30 1.05 20.49 -1.34
N GLU A 31 1.98 19.67 -0.86
CA GLU A 31 1.90 18.21 -1.00
C GLU A 31 0.68 17.63 -0.25
N PHE A 32 0.38 18.13 0.95
CA PHE A 32 -0.83 17.74 1.68
C PHE A 32 -2.11 18.09 0.92
N GLN A 33 -2.19 19.28 0.32
CA GLN A 33 -3.35 19.68 -0.48
C GLN A 33 -3.49 18.83 -1.75
N LYS A 34 -2.38 18.48 -2.40
CA LYS A 34 -2.40 17.55 -3.54
C LYS A 34 -2.92 16.18 -3.12
N LEU A 35 -2.40 15.62 -2.03
CA LEU A 35 -2.85 14.33 -1.50
C LEU A 35 -4.33 14.35 -1.16
N LYS A 36 -4.81 15.42 -0.52
CA LYS A 36 -6.24 15.62 -0.22
C LYS A 36 -7.09 15.61 -1.51
N ALA A 37 -6.65 16.34 -2.53
CA ALA A 37 -7.35 16.37 -3.82
C ALA A 37 -7.35 15.01 -4.53
N GLU A 38 -6.25 14.24 -4.45
CA GLU A 38 -6.19 12.89 -4.98
C GLU A 38 -7.12 11.92 -4.24
N ILE A 39 -7.22 12.04 -2.91
CA ILE A 39 -8.17 11.27 -2.09
C ILE A 39 -9.60 11.61 -2.45
N GLU A 40 -9.95 12.90 -2.57
CA GLU A 40 -11.30 13.33 -2.97
C GLU A 40 -11.67 12.79 -4.35
N ARG A 41 -10.73 12.82 -5.31
CA ARG A 41 -10.93 12.21 -6.63
C ARG A 41 -11.12 10.70 -6.54
N LEU A 42 -10.35 10.01 -5.71
CA LEU A 42 -10.47 8.56 -5.52
C LEU A 42 -11.84 8.21 -4.93
N LEU A 43 -12.30 8.94 -3.91
CA LEU A 43 -13.61 8.76 -3.29
C LEU A 43 -14.74 8.88 -4.33
N MET A 44 -14.71 9.93 -5.13
CA MET A 44 -15.69 10.15 -6.20
C MET A 44 -15.69 9.00 -7.23
N ILE A 45 -14.51 8.50 -7.62
CA ILE A 45 -14.40 7.36 -8.53
C ILE A 45 -14.96 6.09 -7.88
N THR A 46 -14.63 5.83 -6.61
CA THR A 46 -15.11 4.63 -5.92
C THR A 46 -16.62 4.65 -5.68
N GLU A 47 -17.20 5.81 -5.42
CA GLU A 47 -18.63 6.02 -5.30
C GLU A 47 -19.33 5.74 -6.65
N ALA A 48 -18.84 6.35 -7.74
CA ALA A 48 -19.37 6.08 -9.08
C ALA A 48 -19.24 4.60 -9.50
N LEU A 49 -18.13 3.94 -9.13
CA LEU A 49 -17.95 2.51 -9.37
C LEU A 49 -18.97 1.68 -8.58
N TRP A 50 -19.22 2.03 -7.31
CA TRP A 50 -20.23 1.36 -6.50
C TRP A 50 -21.64 1.55 -7.09
N ASP A 51 -22.02 2.78 -7.45
CA ASP A 51 -23.33 3.06 -8.03
C ASP A 51 -23.58 2.24 -9.30
N ILE A 52 -22.60 2.17 -10.20
CA ILE A 52 -22.69 1.33 -11.41
C ILE A 52 -22.91 -0.15 -11.04
N LEU A 53 -22.20 -0.67 -10.03
CA LEU A 53 -22.36 -2.06 -9.60
C LEU A 53 -23.73 -2.29 -8.94
N ALA A 54 -24.14 -1.39 -8.05
CA ALA A 54 -25.41 -1.46 -7.36
C ALA A 54 -26.59 -1.47 -8.34
N GLU A 55 -26.59 -0.55 -9.32
CA GLU A 55 -27.61 -0.49 -10.36
C GLU A 55 -27.61 -1.72 -11.27
N LYS A 56 -26.45 -2.23 -11.67
CA LYS A 56 -26.35 -3.35 -12.61
C LYS A 56 -26.72 -4.70 -12.00
N PHE A 57 -26.52 -4.84 -10.69
CA PHE A 57 -26.68 -6.11 -9.98
C PHE A 57 -27.77 -6.08 -8.92
N ASP A 58 -28.53 -4.97 -8.81
CA ASP A 58 -29.57 -4.74 -7.81
C ASP A 58 -29.05 -5.01 -6.37
N LEU A 59 -27.83 -4.49 -6.10
CA LEU A 59 -27.17 -4.73 -4.82
C LEU A 59 -27.65 -3.71 -3.79
N PRO A 60 -28.05 -4.18 -2.60
CA PRO A 60 -28.40 -3.28 -1.50
C PRO A 60 -27.12 -2.73 -0.84
N GLU A 61 -27.21 -1.54 -0.23
CA GLU A 61 -26.08 -0.86 0.42
C GLU A 61 -25.46 -1.70 1.54
N GLU A 62 -26.25 -2.55 2.19
CA GLU A 62 -25.79 -3.48 3.22
C GLU A 62 -24.72 -4.45 2.72
N GLU A 63 -24.72 -4.79 1.42
CA GLU A 63 -23.69 -5.67 0.85
C GLU A 63 -22.35 -4.94 0.71
N LEU A 64 -22.35 -3.63 0.41
CA LEU A 64 -21.13 -2.81 0.44
C LEU A 64 -20.55 -2.79 1.85
N LEU A 65 -21.37 -2.48 2.86
CA LEU A 65 -20.95 -2.44 4.25
C LEU A 65 -20.38 -3.79 4.68
N LYS A 66 -21.09 -4.89 4.40
CA LYS A 66 -20.62 -6.24 4.68
C LYS A 66 -19.26 -6.50 4.03
N ARG A 67 -19.06 -6.10 2.77
CA ARG A 67 -17.80 -6.29 2.07
C ARG A 67 -16.65 -5.46 2.65
N ILE A 68 -16.91 -4.21 3.05
CA ILE A 68 -15.93 -3.37 3.76
C ILE A 68 -15.53 -4.04 5.08
N HIS A 69 -16.50 -4.51 5.87
CA HIS A 69 -16.25 -5.24 7.11
C HIS A 69 -15.50 -6.57 6.91
N GLU A 70 -15.73 -7.28 5.80
CA GLU A 70 -14.96 -8.46 5.43
C GLU A 70 -13.51 -8.11 5.08
N ILE A 71 -13.29 -7.03 4.33
CA ILE A 71 -11.96 -6.55 3.94
C ILE A 71 -11.18 -6.08 5.17
N ASP A 72 -11.77 -5.24 6.02
CA ASP A 72 -11.15 -4.77 7.27
C ASP A 72 -10.74 -5.94 8.19
N ARG A 73 -11.65 -6.92 8.37
CA ARG A 73 -11.34 -8.14 9.13
C ARG A 73 -10.25 -9.00 8.49
N SER A 74 -10.17 -9.00 7.16
CA SER A 74 -9.13 -9.72 6.41
C SER A 74 -7.79 -8.97 6.44
N ASP A 75 -7.83 -7.65 6.55
CA ASP A 75 -6.66 -6.78 6.67
C ASP A 75 -6.05 -6.81 8.08
N GLY A 76 -6.81 -7.31 9.07
CA GLY A 76 -6.32 -7.65 10.41
C GLY A 76 -5.22 -8.73 10.47
N LYS A 77 -4.71 -9.23 9.33
CA LYS A 77 -3.66 -10.27 9.26
C LYS A 77 -2.68 -10.23 8.08
N LEU A 78 -2.54 -9.12 7.36
CA LEU A 78 -1.57 -9.04 6.23
C LEU A 78 -0.54 -7.91 6.38
N ASP A 79 -0.11 -7.65 7.61
CA ASP A 79 1.26 -7.15 7.87
C ASP A 79 2.28 -8.23 7.45
N GLY A 80 2.60 -8.28 6.16
CA GLY A 80 3.91 -8.69 5.63
C GLY A 80 4.41 -10.12 5.90
N ARG A 81 3.68 -10.98 6.61
CA ARG A 81 4.08 -12.36 6.94
C ARG A 81 2.88 -13.29 6.88
N VAL A 82 2.60 -13.80 5.68
CA VAL A 82 1.81 -15.01 5.51
C VAL A 82 2.46 -16.09 6.38
N ALA A 83 1.74 -16.57 7.40
CA ALA A 83 2.15 -17.79 8.11
C ALA A 83 2.30 -18.88 7.05
N PRO A 84 3.47 -19.52 6.89
CA PRO A 84 3.68 -20.44 5.79
C PRO A 84 2.69 -21.59 5.92
N GLU A 85 1.76 -21.68 4.96
CA GLU A 85 0.87 -22.83 4.86
C GLU A 85 1.70 -24.12 4.88
N PRO A 86 1.21 -25.18 5.57
CA PRO A 86 1.91 -26.45 5.62
C PRO A 86 2.17 -26.97 4.20
N PRO A 87 3.37 -27.52 3.92
CA PRO A 87 3.72 -27.93 2.57
C PRO A 87 2.79 -29.05 2.09
N SER A 88 2.30 -28.93 0.85
CA SER A 88 1.52 -29.97 0.21
C SER A 88 2.33 -31.27 0.06
N LEU A 89 1.67 -32.42 0.15
CA LEU A 89 2.32 -33.73 0.02
C LEU A 89 2.20 -34.26 -1.40
N CYS A 90 3.25 -34.95 -1.86
CA CYS A 90 3.21 -35.61 -3.17
C CYS A 90 2.17 -36.74 -3.18
N PRO A 91 1.25 -36.80 -4.16
CA PRO A 91 0.23 -37.85 -4.22
C PRO A 91 0.81 -39.25 -4.46
N LYS A 92 2.07 -39.35 -4.90
CA LYS A 92 2.72 -40.64 -5.22
C LYS A 92 3.63 -41.14 -4.11
N CYS A 93 4.42 -40.27 -3.48
CA CYS A 93 5.44 -40.68 -2.48
C CYS A 93 5.21 -40.10 -1.09
N ASN A 94 4.15 -39.31 -0.91
CA ASN A 94 3.72 -38.68 0.34
C ASN A 94 4.80 -37.82 1.04
N ARG A 95 5.80 -37.36 0.29
CA ARG A 95 6.84 -36.44 0.79
C ARG A 95 6.43 -34.98 0.58
N PRO A 96 6.94 -34.04 1.42
CA PRO A 96 6.66 -32.62 1.27
C PRO A 96 7.11 -32.10 -0.10
N LEU A 97 6.24 -31.32 -0.75
CA LEU A 97 6.54 -30.63 -1.99
C LEU A 97 7.08 -29.24 -1.70
N GLU A 98 8.08 -28.84 -2.47
CA GLU A 98 8.63 -27.50 -2.43
C GLU A 98 7.71 -26.52 -3.19
N LYS A 99 7.46 -25.33 -2.62
CA LYS A 99 6.43 -24.39 -3.10
C LYS A 99 6.65 -23.83 -4.52
N LYS A 100 7.66 -24.24 -5.30
CA LYS A 100 7.93 -23.67 -6.65
C LYS A 100 8.30 -24.66 -7.78
N ARG A 101 8.31 -25.99 -7.54
CA ARG A 101 8.68 -26.99 -8.56
C ARG A 101 7.47 -27.67 -9.23
N PRO A 102 7.43 -27.82 -10.57
CA PRO A 102 6.34 -28.51 -11.27
C PRO A 102 6.39 -30.05 -11.17
N TYR A 103 7.43 -30.60 -10.51
CA TYR A 103 7.61 -32.02 -10.28
C TYR A 103 8.07 -32.28 -8.84
N CYS A 104 7.72 -33.45 -8.31
CA CYS A 104 8.23 -33.92 -7.03
C CYS A 104 9.73 -34.18 -7.11
N MET A 105 10.51 -33.54 -6.24
CA MET A 105 11.97 -33.72 -6.18
C MET A 105 12.41 -35.15 -5.79
N TYR A 106 11.51 -35.94 -5.20
CA TYR A 106 11.85 -37.28 -4.70
C TYR A 106 11.48 -38.40 -5.66
N CYS A 107 10.36 -38.28 -6.37
CA CYS A 107 9.84 -39.37 -7.23
C CYS A 107 9.58 -38.96 -8.68
N GLY A 108 9.82 -37.69 -9.03
CA GLY A 108 9.65 -37.16 -10.39
C GLY A 108 8.21 -36.98 -10.85
N GLN A 109 7.21 -37.21 -9.99
CA GLN A 109 5.81 -37.09 -10.37
C GLN A 109 5.46 -35.62 -10.72
N PRO A 110 4.83 -35.34 -11.87
CA PRO A 110 4.31 -34.01 -12.17
C PRO A 110 3.20 -33.65 -11.17
N VAL A 111 3.25 -32.41 -10.67
CA VAL A 111 2.27 -31.90 -9.70
C VAL A 111 1.42 -30.86 -10.41
N ALA A 112 0.11 -31.13 -10.55
CA ALA A 112 -0.84 -30.14 -11.03
C ALA A 112 -0.98 -29.03 -10.00
N ARG A 113 -0.82 -27.76 -10.43
CA ARG A 113 -0.96 -26.59 -9.56
C ARG A 113 -1.73 -25.48 -10.24
N ASP A 114 -2.40 -24.68 -9.43
CA ASP A 114 -3.10 -23.47 -9.84
C ASP A 114 -2.07 -22.37 -10.21
N PRO A 115 -2.17 -21.74 -11.40
CA PRO A 115 -1.29 -20.66 -11.82
C PRO A 115 -1.32 -19.41 -10.93
N PHE A 116 -2.32 -19.27 -10.05
CA PHE A 116 -2.56 -18.10 -9.22
C PHE A 116 -2.19 -18.29 -7.74
N GLU A 117 -1.65 -19.45 -7.34
CA GLU A 117 -1.03 -19.61 -6.01
C GLU A 117 0.22 -18.72 -5.89
N ARG A 118 0.17 -17.69 -5.01
CA ARG A 118 1.29 -16.79 -4.70
C ARG A 118 2.13 -17.28 -3.51
#